data_AF-A0A6B3H7M1-F1
#
_entry.id   AF-A0A6B3H7M1-F1
#
_cell.length_a   1.000
_cell.length_b   1.000
_cell.length_c   1.000
_cell.angle_alpha   90.00
_cell.angle_beta   90.00
_cell.angle_gamma   90.00
#
_symmetry.space_group_name_H-M   'P 1'
#
loop_
_entity.id
_entity.type
_entity.pdbx_description
1 polymer ?
#
loop_
_entity_poly.entity_id
_entity_poly.type
_entity_poly.pdbx_seq_one_letter_code
_entity_poly.pdbx_strand_id
1 'polypeptide(L)'
;MGMSVDAGGSAAGRAGTGGQVRIDLLGPVSARRGAVPLALGPVRRQAVLAALILRAPAFVTYRQLLDDVWGAETPGTGHRVLSSYVYSLRKALDVTGAGAARSVIRGGHGGYRLVPEGVSTDLGDLAEQVGRIHRAKAAGDLDTALVGSGRALELFRGEPLPGLPGPLAGTERERLARQRRT
;
A
#
# COMPACT_ATOMS: atom_id res chain seq x y z
N MET A 1 -21.56 36.69 41.78
CA MET A 1 -21.90 37.36 40.50
C MET A 1 -20.63 37.37 39.68
N GLY A 2 -20.29 36.37 38.89
CA GLY A 2 -21.03 35.78 37.77
C GLY A 2 -19.98 35.63 36.65
N MET A 3 -19.59 34.39 36.36
CA MET A 3 -18.68 34.04 35.27
C MET A 3 -19.21 34.59 33.94
N SER A 4 -18.35 35.20 33.13
CA SER A 4 -18.56 35.25 31.67
C SER A 4 -17.53 34.34 31.01
N VAL A 5 -17.92 33.08 30.94
CA VAL A 5 -17.55 32.21 29.83
C VAL A 5 -18.54 32.50 28.71
N ASP A 6 -18.05 32.81 27.52
CA ASP A 6 -18.74 32.39 26.30
C ASP A 6 -17.73 31.97 25.25
N ALA A 7 -17.77 30.66 25.02
CA ALA A 7 -17.21 29.98 23.88
C ALA A 7 -18.13 30.18 22.68
N GLY A 8 -17.57 30.16 21.47
CA GLY A 8 -18.38 30.00 20.26
C GLY A 8 -17.83 30.75 19.07
N GLY A 9 -16.82 30.19 18.43
CA GLY A 9 -16.23 30.77 17.23
C GLY A 9 -15.57 29.74 16.34
N SER A 10 -16.28 28.64 16.09
CA SER A 10 -16.15 27.74 14.95
C SER A 10 -14.72 27.48 14.43
N ALA A 11 -14.14 26.38 14.89
CA ALA A 11 -13.01 25.74 14.21
C ALA A 11 -13.49 25.23 12.85
N ALA A 12 -13.46 26.12 11.84
CA ALA A 12 -13.58 25.74 10.45
C ALA A 12 -12.48 24.71 10.16
N GLY A 13 -12.92 23.49 9.86
CA GLY A 13 -12.06 22.35 9.60
C GLY A 13 -10.94 22.70 8.63
N ARG A 14 -9.70 22.50 9.06
CA ARG A 14 -8.57 22.38 8.15
C ARG A 14 -8.77 21.07 7.37
N ALA A 15 -9.46 21.17 6.24
CA ALA A 15 -9.50 20.12 5.23
C ALA A 15 -8.05 19.73 4.89
N GLY A 16 -7.70 18.48 5.16
CA GLY A 16 -6.34 17.97 5.10
C GLY A 16 -5.78 17.96 3.68
N THR A 17 -4.94 18.95 3.36
CA THR A 17 -4.27 19.13 2.07
C THR A 17 -2.82 18.62 2.05
N GLY A 18 -2.52 17.54 2.80
CA GLY A 18 -1.15 17.00 2.82
C GLY A 18 -0.94 15.64 3.48
N GLY A 19 -2.00 14.83 3.67
CA GLY A 19 -1.85 13.53 4.32
C GLY A 19 -1.07 12.52 3.46
N GLN A 20 -0.20 11.73 4.11
CA GLN A 20 0.43 10.55 3.52
C GLN A 20 -0.65 9.56 3.05
N VAL A 21 -0.44 8.92 1.91
CA VAL A 21 -1.33 7.87 1.42
C VAL A 21 -1.06 6.60 2.22
N ARG A 22 -2.09 6.02 2.82
CA ARG A 22 -2.03 4.69 3.43
C ARG A 22 -2.57 3.68 2.44
N ILE A 23 -1.85 2.60 2.21
CA ILE A 23 -2.29 1.47 1.36
C ILE A 23 -2.21 0.18 2.17
N ASP A 24 -3.27 -0.59 2.12
CA ASP A 24 -3.51 -1.73 2.98
C ASP A 24 -3.66 -2.98 2.08
N LEU A 25 -2.81 -4.00 2.29
CA LEU A 25 -2.67 -5.20 1.46
C LEU A 25 -2.77 -6.52 2.25
N LEU A 26 -2.67 -6.47 3.58
CA LEU A 26 -2.84 -7.62 4.48
C LEU A 26 -4.33 -7.92 4.75
N GLY A 27 -5.12 -7.88 3.68
CA GLY A 27 -6.57 -7.95 3.63
C GLY A 27 -7.05 -7.43 2.27
N PRO A 28 -8.35 -7.12 2.10
CA PRO A 28 -8.85 -6.46 0.91
C PRO A 28 -8.06 -5.20 0.58
N VAL A 29 -7.61 -5.08 -0.67
CA VAL A 29 -6.75 -3.96 -1.09
C VAL A 29 -7.53 -2.66 -1.01
N SER A 30 -7.00 -1.73 -0.21
CA SER A 30 -7.63 -0.43 0.00
C SER A 30 -6.57 0.66 0.13
N ALA A 31 -6.98 1.90 -0.14
CA ALA A 31 -6.15 3.06 0.06
C ALA A 31 -6.96 4.20 0.65
N ARG A 32 -6.30 5.03 1.47
CA ARG A 32 -6.90 6.22 2.07
C ARG A 32 -5.89 7.35 2.20
N ARG A 33 -6.36 8.58 2.21
CA ARG A 33 -5.59 9.77 2.59
C ARG A 33 -6.21 10.36 3.84
N GLY A 34 -5.50 10.25 4.97
CA GLY A 34 -6.12 10.52 6.27
C GLY A 34 -7.33 9.61 6.49
N ALA A 35 -8.51 10.20 6.69
CA ALA A 35 -9.77 9.47 6.83
C ALA A 35 -10.50 9.22 5.49
N VAL A 36 -10.03 9.78 4.38
CA VAL A 36 -10.74 9.76 3.09
C VAL A 36 -10.34 8.53 2.28
N PRO A 37 -11.27 7.62 1.94
CA PRO A 37 -10.99 6.49 1.05
C PRO A 37 -10.63 6.94 -0.38
N LEU A 38 -9.70 6.24 -1.03
CA LEU A 38 -9.27 6.49 -2.40
C LEU A 38 -9.76 5.35 -3.32
N ALA A 39 -10.38 5.72 -4.44
CA ALA A 39 -10.95 4.75 -5.38
C ALA A 39 -9.86 4.08 -6.23
N LEU A 40 -9.41 2.90 -5.79
CA LEU A 40 -8.42 2.09 -6.52
C LEU A 40 -8.99 1.36 -7.75
N GLY A 41 -10.32 1.36 -7.93
CA GLY A 41 -11.01 0.85 -9.12
C GLY A 41 -10.93 -0.67 -9.30
N PRO A 42 -10.97 -1.17 -10.54
CA PRO A 42 -11.09 -2.61 -10.81
C PRO A 42 -9.97 -3.45 -10.20
N VAL A 43 -10.26 -4.70 -9.85
CA VAL A 43 -9.31 -5.62 -9.18
C VAL A 43 -7.98 -5.78 -9.93
N ARG A 44 -8.01 -5.72 -11.27
CA ARG A 44 -6.78 -5.82 -12.08
C ARG A 44 -5.90 -4.56 -12.01
N ARG A 45 -6.50 -3.37 -11.81
CA ARG A 45 -5.77 -2.13 -11.52
C ARG A 45 -5.18 -2.16 -10.11
N GLN A 46 -5.91 -2.74 -9.14
CA GLN A 46 -5.40 -2.99 -7.80
C GLN A 46 -4.22 -3.97 -7.80
N ALA A 47 -4.26 -5.02 -8.64
CA ALA A 47 -3.15 -5.96 -8.81
C ALA A 47 -1.88 -5.27 -9.34
N VAL A 48 -1.99 -4.34 -10.29
CA VAL A 48 -0.84 -3.51 -10.73
C VAL A 48 -0.25 -2.70 -9.57
N LEU A 49 -1.10 -2.08 -8.75
CA LEU A 49 -0.64 -1.34 -7.57
C LEU A 49 0.07 -2.26 -6.57
N ALA A 50 -0.53 -3.42 -6.27
CA ALA A 50 0.06 -4.42 -5.38
C ALA A 50 1.43 -4.89 -5.90
N ALA A 51 1.56 -5.17 -7.20
CA ALA A 51 2.83 -5.57 -7.80
C ALA A 51 3.92 -4.50 -7.62
N LEU A 52 3.58 -3.22 -7.80
CA LEU A 52 4.52 -2.12 -7.56
C LEU A 52 4.92 -1.98 -6.09
N ILE A 53 4.00 -2.22 -5.15
CA ILE A 53 4.26 -2.16 -3.70
C ILE A 53 5.13 -3.33 -3.25
N LEU A 54 4.79 -4.55 -3.68
CA LEU A 54 5.51 -5.78 -3.34
C LEU A 54 6.96 -5.78 -3.86
N ARG A 55 7.21 -5.05 -4.95
CA ARG A 55 8.55 -4.87 -5.53
C ARG A 55 9.23 -3.58 -5.11
N ALA A 56 8.58 -2.72 -4.33
CA ALA A 56 9.15 -1.43 -3.93
C ALA A 56 10.43 -1.63 -3.08
N PRO A 57 11.44 -0.74 -3.18
CA PRO A 57 11.48 0.46 -4.01
C PRO A 57 12.01 0.21 -5.44
N ALA A 58 12.15 -1.05 -5.88
CA ALA A 58 12.78 -1.39 -7.15
C ALA A 58 12.00 -0.86 -8.36
N PHE A 59 12.73 -0.65 -9.46
CA PHE A 59 12.13 -0.35 -10.76
C PHE A 59 11.63 -1.65 -11.41
N VAL A 60 10.39 -1.63 -11.90
CA VAL A 60 9.72 -2.79 -12.50
C VAL A 60 9.43 -2.49 -13.97
N THR A 61 9.96 -3.32 -14.85
CA THR A 61 9.74 -3.16 -16.29
C THR A 61 8.28 -3.44 -16.66
N TYR A 62 7.84 -2.93 -17.81
CA TYR A 62 6.52 -3.26 -18.35
C TYR A 62 6.31 -4.77 -18.48
N ARG A 63 7.31 -5.49 -19.00
CA ARG A 63 7.22 -6.94 -19.19
C ARG A 63 7.00 -7.64 -17.85
N GLN A 64 7.79 -7.30 -16.83
CA GLN A 64 7.61 -7.86 -15.48
C GLN A 64 6.22 -7.54 -14.91
N LEU A 65 5.71 -6.31 -15.06
CA LEU A 65 4.36 -5.97 -14.60
C LEU A 65 3.26 -6.74 -15.35
N LEU A 66 3.45 -7.00 -16.65
CA LEU A 66 2.53 -7.82 -17.43
C LEU A 66 2.57 -9.27 -16.93
N ASP A 67 3.77 -9.83 -16.76
CA ASP A 67 3.97 -11.19 -16.27
C ASP A 67 3.40 -11.36 -14.85
N ASP A 68 3.59 -10.39 -13.96
CA ASP A 68 3.11 -10.42 -12.57
C ASP A 68 1.59 -10.42 -12.44
N VAL A 69 0.90 -9.68 -13.33
CA VAL A 69 -0.54 -9.41 -13.20
C VAL A 69 -1.38 -10.27 -14.15
N TRP A 70 -0.84 -10.63 -15.31
CA TRP A 70 -1.53 -11.43 -16.33
C TRP A 70 -0.86 -12.77 -16.61
N GLY A 71 0.46 -12.89 -16.44
CA GLY A 71 1.20 -14.10 -16.81
C GLY A 71 0.93 -14.50 -18.27
N ALA A 72 0.51 -15.74 -18.47
CA ALA A 72 0.19 -16.28 -19.80
C ALA A 72 -1.02 -15.60 -20.47
N GLU A 73 -1.89 -14.92 -19.72
CA GLU A 73 -3.09 -14.24 -20.23
C GLU A 73 -2.84 -12.76 -20.59
N THR A 74 -1.60 -12.41 -20.92
CA THR A 74 -1.22 -11.03 -21.24
C THR A 74 -1.95 -10.55 -22.50
N PRO A 75 -2.71 -9.43 -22.46
CA PRO A 75 -3.38 -8.91 -23.64
C PRO A 75 -2.39 -8.41 -24.67
N GLY A 76 -2.71 -8.55 -25.96
CA GLY A 76 -1.88 -8.01 -27.04
C GLY A 76 -1.62 -6.49 -26.95
N THR A 77 -2.48 -5.75 -26.23
CA THR A 77 -2.33 -4.32 -25.94
C THR A 77 -1.87 -4.01 -24.51
N GLY A 78 -1.19 -4.96 -23.86
CA GLY A 78 -0.81 -4.89 -22.44
C GLY A 78 -0.14 -3.58 -22.01
N HIS A 79 0.78 -3.04 -22.81
CA HIS A 79 1.42 -1.75 -22.51
C HIS A 79 0.43 -0.58 -22.42
N ARG A 80 -0.55 -0.50 -23.32
CA ARG A 80 -1.57 0.56 -23.31
C ARG A 80 -2.49 0.42 -22.10
N VAL A 81 -2.85 -0.81 -21.75
CA VAL A 81 -3.66 -1.11 -20.56
C VAL A 81 -2.92 -0.73 -19.28
N LEU A 82 -1.64 -1.13 -19.15
CA LEU A 82 -0.79 -0.76 -18.02
C LEU A 82 -0.70 0.76 -17.83
N SER A 83 -0.43 1.50 -18.90
CA SER A 83 -0.32 2.95 -18.84
C SER A 83 -1.64 3.61 -18.43
N SER A 84 -2.78 3.10 -18.89
CA SER A 84 -4.10 3.57 -18.46
C SER A 84 -4.37 3.31 -16.97
N TYR A 85 -3.98 2.13 -16.48
CA TYR A 85 -4.09 1.78 -15.06
C TYR A 85 -3.20 2.65 -14.20
N VAL A 86 -1.93 2.85 -14.57
CA VAL A 86 -1.01 3.73 -13.83
C VAL A 86 -1.48 5.18 -13.85
N TYR A 87 -1.98 5.69 -14.98
CA TYR A 87 -2.57 7.02 -15.05
C TYR A 87 -3.73 7.18 -14.06
N SER A 88 -4.62 6.20 -14.01
CA SER A 88 -5.77 6.23 -13.09
C SER A 88 -5.35 6.10 -11.63
N LEU A 89 -4.35 5.27 -11.33
CA LEU A 89 -3.78 5.14 -9.99
C LEU A 89 -3.13 6.45 -9.53
N ARG A 90 -2.34 7.11 -10.39
CA ARG A 90 -1.78 8.44 -10.11
C ARG A 90 -2.87 9.45 -9.79
N LYS A 91 -3.94 9.50 -10.59
CA LYS A 91 -5.08 10.38 -10.31
C LYS A 91 -5.72 10.14 -8.93
N ALA A 92 -5.74 8.89 -8.47
CA ALA A 92 -6.30 8.54 -7.16
C ALA A 92 -5.32 8.80 -6.01
N LEU A 93 -4.02 8.52 -6.21
CA LEU A 93 -3.01 8.49 -5.14
C LEU A 93 -2.19 9.78 -5.02
N ASP A 94 -2.04 10.56 -6.09
CA ASP A 94 -1.28 11.80 -6.05
C ASP A 94 -2.13 12.94 -5.45
N VAL A 95 -1.46 13.93 -4.84
CA VAL A 95 -2.16 15.16 -4.44
C VAL A 95 -2.56 15.91 -5.72
N THR A 96 -3.76 16.47 -5.76
CA THR A 96 -4.22 17.27 -6.91
C THR A 96 -3.22 18.38 -7.23
N GLY A 97 -2.78 18.46 -8.48
CA GLY A 97 -1.77 19.45 -8.92
C GLY A 97 -0.32 19.07 -8.59
N ALA A 98 -0.06 17.90 -8.01
CA ALA A 98 1.29 17.38 -7.89
C ALA A 98 1.88 17.12 -9.28
N GLY A 99 3.02 17.75 -9.60
CA GLY A 99 3.78 17.45 -10.81
C GLY A 99 4.38 16.05 -10.77
N ALA A 100 4.84 15.55 -11.93
CA ALA A 100 5.37 14.18 -12.08
C ALA A 100 6.47 13.81 -11.07
N ALA A 101 7.29 14.78 -10.64
CA ALA A 101 8.32 14.57 -9.62
C ALA A 101 7.78 14.20 -8.23
N ARG A 102 6.55 14.60 -7.91
CA ARG A 102 5.87 14.32 -6.64
C ARG A 102 4.86 13.17 -6.73
N SER A 103 4.83 12.46 -7.87
CA SER A 103 3.95 11.31 -8.04
C SER A 103 4.45 10.10 -7.25
N VAL A 104 3.53 9.38 -6.61
CA VAL A 104 3.84 8.15 -5.86
C VAL A 104 4.20 6.98 -6.77
N ILE A 105 3.85 7.05 -8.05
CA ILE A 105 4.28 6.08 -9.06
C ILE A 105 5.06 6.84 -10.13
N ARG A 106 6.37 6.63 -10.21
CA ARG A 106 7.20 7.24 -11.27
C ARG A 106 7.33 6.29 -12.45
N GLY A 107 7.25 6.85 -13.65
CA GLY A 107 7.44 6.14 -14.91
C GLY A 107 8.65 6.67 -15.64
N GLY A 108 9.29 5.81 -16.43
CA GLY A 108 10.49 6.11 -17.20
C GLY A 108 11.11 4.81 -17.70
N HIS A 109 12.01 4.86 -18.69
CA HIS A 109 12.85 3.73 -19.11
C HIS A 109 12.12 2.38 -19.31
N GLY A 110 10.89 2.39 -19.85
CA GLY A 110 10.17 1.14 -20.13
C GLY A 110 9.50 0.48 -18.91
N GLY A 111 9.18 1.23 -17.87
CA GLY A 111 8.57 0.67 -16.67
C GLY A 111 8.13 1.71 -15.64
N TYR A 112 7.84 1.21 -14.44
CA TYR A 112 7.34 1.99 -13.32
C TYR A 112 8.01 1.59 -12.01
N ARG A 113 7.99 2.50 -11.04
CA ARG A 113 8.33 2.20 -9.66
C ARG A 113 7.39 2.92 -8.71
N LEU A 114 7.09 2.30 -7.58
CA LEU A 114 6.52 3.01 -6.44
C LEU A 114 7.63 3.82 -5.75
N VAL A 115 7.32 5.05 -5.40
CA VAL A 115 8.15 5.95 -4.61
C VAL A 115 7.60 5.88 -3.18
N PRO A 116 8.34 5.30 -2.22
CA PRO A 116 7.85 5.12 -0.85
C PRO A 116 7.57 6.44 -0.14
N GLU A 117 8.25 7.52 -0.52
CA GLU A 117 8.06 8.84 0.04
C GLU A 117 6.61 9.30 -0.16
N GLY A 118 5.87 9.47 0.94
CA GLY A 118 4.46 9.84 0.88
C GLY A 118 3.48 8.67 0.84
N VAL A 119 3.95 7.43 0.92
CA VAL A 119 3.13 6.22 1.03
C VAL A 119 3.51 5.44 2.30
N SER A 120 2.54 5.03 3.09
CA SER A 120 2.71 4.05 4.17
C SER A 120 1.90 2.80 3.84
N THR A 121 2.39 1.62 4.24
CA THR A 121 1.72 0.35 3.97
C THR A 121 1.70 -0.56 5.19
N ASP A 122 0.66 -1.38 5.32
CA ASP A 122 0.61 -2.42 6.36
C ASP A 122 1.70 -3.49 6.16
N LEU A 123 2.16 -3.71 4.93
CA LEU A 123 3.35 -4.51 4.63
C LEU A 123 4.63 -3.90 5.22
N GLY A 124 4.77 -2.57 5.16
CA GLY A 124 5.87 -1.85 5.79
C GLY A 124 5.82 -1.97 7.32
N ASP A 125 4.64 -1.78 7.90
CA ASP A 125 4.43 -1.96 9.34
C ASP A 125 4.76 -3.40 9.78
N LEU A 126 4.34 -4.39 8.99
CA LEU A 126 4.65 -5.81 9.25
C LEU A 126 6.16 -6.06 9.20
N ALA A 127 6.85 -5.54 8.18
CA ALA A 127 8.30 -5.69 8.04
C ALA A 127 9.05 -5.06 9.23
N GLU A 128 8.65 -3.86 9.64
CA GLU A 128 9.22 -3.20 10.82
C GLU A 128 9.00 -4.04 12.09
N GLN A 129 7.77 -4.52 12.28
CA GLN A 129 7.40 -5.30 13.45
C GLN A 129 8.14 -6.63 13.52
N VAL A 130 8.27 -7.33 12.39
CA VAL A 130 9.08 -8.55 12.26
C VAL A 130 10.55 -8.26 12.60
N GLY A 131 11.11 -7.15 12.13
CA GLY A 131 12.47 -6.73 12.50
C GLY A 131 12.65 -6.45 13.99
N ARG A 132 11.62 -5.93 14.68
CA ARG A 132 11.64 -5.77 16.15
C ARG A 132 11.57 -7.12 16.87
N ILE A 133 10.69 -8.02 16.44
CA ILE A 133 10.57 -9.38 16.99
C ILE A 133 11.91 -10.13 16.89
N HIS A 134 12.56 -10.08 15.73
CA HIS A 134 13.86 -10.74 15.54
C HIS A 134 14.95 -10.19 16.47
N ARG A 135 15.01 -8.87 16.65
CA ARG A 135 15.96 -8.23 17.58
C ARG A 135 15.70 -8.62 19.03
N ALA A 136 14.43 -8.64 19.46
CA ALA A 136 14.05 -9.06 20.80
C ALA A 136 14.43 -10.53 21.06
N LYS A 137 14.12 -11.43 20.12
CA LYS A 137 14.54 -12.85 20.20
C LYS A 137 16.06 -12.99 20.30
N ALA A 138 16.82 -12.25 19.49
CA ALA A 138 18.28 -12.28 19.53
C ALA A 138 18.87 -11.77 20.85
N ALA A 139 18.16 -10.86 21.54
CA ALA A 139 18.54 -10.34 22.85
C ALA A 139 18.04 -11.21 24.04
N GLY A 140 17.31 -12.30 23.77
CA GLY A 140 16.69 -13.13 24.82
C GLY A 140 15.43 -12.51 25.45
N ASP A 141 14.96 -11.37 24.96
CA ASP A 141 13.73 -10.71 25.41
C ASP A 141 12.51 -11.34 24.74
N LEU A 142 12.05 -12.46 25.31
CA LEU A 142 10.92 -13.22 24.79
C LEU A 142 9.57 -12.51 24.99
N ASP A 143 9.44 -11.67 26.02
CA ASP A 143 8.21 -10.93 26.29
C ASP A 143 7.95 -9.88 25.22
N THR A 144 8.97 -9.08 24.87
CA THR A 144 8.88 -8.12 23.76
C THR A 144 8.64 -8.83 22.43
N ALA A 145 9.26 -10.00 22.22
CA ALA A 145 9.02 -10.80 21.02
C ALA A 145 7.55 -11.27 20.94
N LEU A 146 6.97 -11.73 22.05
CA LEU A 146 5.59 -12.22 22.10
C LEU A 146 4.56 -11.10 21.89
N VAL A 147 4.71 -9.97 22.59
CA VAL A 147 3.89 -8.76 22.36
C VAL A 147 4.04 -8.29 20.91
N GLY A 148 5.28 -8.38 20.40
CA GLY A 148 5.61 -8.07 19.03
C GLY A 148 4.80 -8.88 18.03
N SER A 149 4.75 -10.20 18.22
CA SER A 149 4.00 -11.14 17.39
C SER A 149 2.50 -10.86 17.40
N GLY A 150 1.91 -10.56 18.57
CA GLY A 150 0.49 -10.21 18.66
C GLY A 150 0.12 -9.02 17.77
N ARG A 151 0.89 -7.93 17.84
CA ARG A 151 0.70 -6.75 17.00
C ARG A 151 0.90 -7.04 15.51
N ALA A 152 1.83 -7.93 15.16
CA ALA A 152 2.03 -8.33 13.76
C ALA A 152 0.81 -9.08 13.21
N LEU A 153 0.17 -9.93 14.02
CA LEU A 153 -1.05 -10.65 13.66
C LEU A 153 -2.25 -9.71 13.49
N GLU A 154 -2.36 -8.66 14.30
CA GLU A 154 -3.43 -7.65 14.20
C GLU A 154 -3.41 -6.88 12.87
N LEU A 155 -2.26 -6.80 12.19
CA LEU A 155 -2.16 -6.18 10.87
C LEU A 155 -2.94 -6.97 9.80
N PHE A 156 -3.12 -8.28 9.99
CA PHE A 156 -3.83 -9.15 9.06
C PHE A 156 -5.35 -9.06 9.26
N ARG A 157 -6.03 -8.34 8.36
CA ARG A 157 -7.49 -8.20 8.30
C ARG A 157 -8.13 -9.28 7.44
N GLY A 158 -7.71 -10.54 7.63
CA GLY A 158 -8.17 -11.69 6.86
C GLY A 158 -7.08 -12.30 5.96
N GLU A 159 -7.50 -12.82 4.81
CA GLU A 159 -6.58 -13.33 3.79
C GLU A 159 -5.87 -12.15 3.09
N PRO A 160 -4.53 -12.16 2.95
CA PRO A 160 -3.80 -11.14 2.20
C PRO A 160 -4.17 -11.12 0.71
N LEU A 161 -4.26 -9.94 0.12
CA LEU A 161 -4.52 -9.77 -1.32
C LEU A 161 -5.70 -10.61 -1.84
N PRO A 162 -6.87 -10.65 -1.16
CA PRO A 162 -7.94 -11.56 -1.50
C PRO A 162 -8.54 -11.17 -2.86
N GLY A 163 -8.78 -12.17 -3.72
CA GLY A 163 -9.37 -11.96 -5.05
C GLY A 163 -8.50 -11.20 -6.06
N LEU A 164 -7.28 -10.78 -5.70
CA LEU A 164 -6.37 -10.17 -6.68
C LEU A 164 -5.89 -11.21 -7.70
N PRO A 165 -6.01 -10.93 -9.02
CA PRO A 165 -5.54 -11.82 -10.07
C PRO A 165 -4.02 -11.72 -10.26
N GLY A 166 -3.48 -12.69 -10.99
CA GLY A 166 -2.11 -12.69 -11.49
C GLY A 166 -1.16 -13.56 -10.68
N PRO A 167 -0.08 -14.08 -11.32
CA PRO A 167 0.89 -14.95 -10.66
C PRO A 167 1.48 -14.37 -9.37
N LEU A 168 1.89 -13.09 -9.39
CA LEU A 168 2.55 -12.47 -8.23
C LEU A 168 1.62 -12.39 -7.02
N ALA A 169 0.35 -12.02 -7.24
CA ALA A 169 -0.62 -11.93 -6.16
C ALA A 169 -0.90 -13.29 -5.52
N GLY A 170 -0.94 -14.37 -6.32
CA GLY A 170 -1.07 -15.74 -5.82
C GLY A 170 0.11 -16.16 -4.95
N THR A 171 1.34 -16.00 -5.46
CA THR A 171 2.56 -16.36 -4.72
C THR A 171 2.70 -15.57 -3.42
N GLU A 172 2.46 -14.25 -3.45
CA GLU A 172 2.58 -13.40 -2.27
C GLU A 172 1.48 -13.66 -1.24
N ARG A 173 0.26 -13.98 -1.69
CA ARG A 173 -0.82 -14.41 -0.78
C ARG A 173 -0.42 -15.64 0.01
N GLU A 174 0.14 -16.67 -0.64
CA GLU A 174 0.61 -17.87 0.05
C GLU A 174 1.77 -17.58 1.00
N ARG A 175 2.75 -16.77 0.57
CA ARG A 175 3.89 -16.37 1.39
C ARG A 175 3.43 -15.63 2.65
N LEU A 176 2.55 -14.65 2.50
CA LEU A 176 2.01 -13.85 3.61
C LEU A 176 1.09 -14.68 4.51
N ALA A 177 0.30 -15.61 3.95
CA ALA A 177 -0.52 -16.52 4.74
C ALA A 177 0.33 -17.48 5.59
N ARG A 178 1.49 -17.95 5.07
CA ARG A 178 2.47 -18.70 5.88
C ARG A 178 3.06 -17.83 6.98
N GLN A 179 3.45 -16.60 6.64
CA GLN A 179 4.01 -15.65 7.61
C GLN A 179 3.05 -15.32 8.75
N ARG A 180 1.73 -15.28 8.50
CA ARG A 180 0.71 -15.11 9.54
C ARG A 180 0.65 -16.27 10.55
N ARG A 181 1.09 -17.46 10.18
CA ARG A 181 1.00 -18.68 11.02
C ARG A 181 2.26 -18.94 11.85
N THR A 182 3.37 -18.26 11.54
CA THR A 182 4.71 -18.52 12.12
C THR A 182 5.10 -17.36 13.02
#